data_AF-U6GPA0-F1
#
_entry.id   AF-U6GPA0-F1
#
_cell.length_a   1.000
_cell.length_b   1.000
_cell.length_c   1.000
_cell.angle_alpha   90.00
_cell.angle_beta   90.00
_cell.angle_gamma   90.00
#
_symmetry.space_group_name_H-M   'P 1'
#
loop_
_entity.id
_entity.type
_entity.pdbx_description
1 polymer ?
#
loop_
_entity_poly.entity_id
_entity_poly.type
_entity_poly.pdbx_seq_one_letter_code
_entity_poly.pdbx_strand_id
1 'polypeptide(L)'
;MARKQKQGADGINSRLQLVMKSGKVCLGVKTAVHSLRTGKAKLIIISNNCPALRKSEVEYYAMLAKCGVHHYPGDVLLLRLQRVQQQQQQQQQQQQQQQQQRGFSSVGANRIKQ
;
A
#
# COMPACT_ATOMS: atom_id res chain seq x y z
N MET A 1 -26.46 28.35 -6.88
CA MET A 1 -25.23 27.93 -7.60
C MET A 1 -24.15 27.61 -6.57
N ALA A 2 -23.76 26.34 -6.46
CA ALA A 2 -22.85 25.87 -5.42
C ALA A 2 -21.42 26.40 -5.65
N ARG A 3 -20.86 27.07 -4.64
CA ARG A 3 -19.51 27.62 -4.68
C ARG A 3 -18.49 26.48 -4.71
N LYS A 4 -17.84 26.30 -5.86
CA LYS A 4 -16.68 25.41 -6.01
C LYS A 4 -15.51 25.99 -5.23
N GLN A 5 -15.33 25.58 -3.99
CA GLN A 5 -14.16 25.93 -3.18
C GLN A 5 -12.91 25.41 -3.88
N LYS A 6 -12.06 26.33 -4.35
CA LYS A 6 -10.67 26.05 -4.73
C LYS A 6 -9.96 25.51 -3.48
N GLN A 7 -9.77 24.20 -3.42
CA GLN A 7 -8.99 23.57 -2.36
C GLN A 7 -7.53 24.02 -2.51
N GLY A 8 -7.03 24.69 -1.47
CA GLY A 8 -5.66 25.18 -1.36
C GLY A 8 -4.65 24.08 -1.69
N ALA A 9 -3.64 24.46 -2.46
CA ALA A 9 -2.68 23.61 -3.14
C ALA A 9 -1.62 22.96 -2.22
N ASP A 10 -1.98 22.63 -0.98
CA ASP A 10 -1.31 21.57 -0.22
C ASP A 10 -2.11 20.29 -0.42
N GLY A 11 -1.89 19.64 -1.56
CA GLY A 11 -2.69 18.51 -2.01
C GLY A 11 -2.80 17.43 -0.92
N ILE A 12 -3.97 16.83 -0.75
CA ILE A 12 -4.19 15.66 0.12
C ILE A 12 -3.08 14.61 -0.05
N ASN A 13 -2.52 14.51 -1.26
CA ASN A 13 -1.40 13.66 -1.61
C ASN A 13 -0.11 13.97 -0.82
N SER A 14 0.25 15.24 -0.60
CA SER A 14 1.46 15.62 0.16
C SER A 14 1.30 15.29 1.64
N ARG A 15 0.12 15.56 2.20
CA ARG A 15 -0.23 15.20 3.58
C ARG A 15 -0.25 13.69 3.77
N LEU A 16 -0.80 12.96 2.81
CA LEU A 16 -0.82 11.50 2.83
C LEU A 16 0.60 10.93 2.74
N GLN A 17 1.47 11.47 1.89
CA GLN A 17 2.87 11.07 1.83
C GLN A 17 3.61 11.29 3.15
N LEU A 18 3.35 12.38 3.86
CA LEU A 18 3.93 12.63 5.18
C LEU A 18 3.47 11.58 6.20
N VAL A 19 2.15 11.32 6.25
CA VAL A 19 1.55 10.32 7.15
C VAL A 19 2.09 8.91 6.87
N MET A 20 2.40 8.58 5.62
CA MET A 20 3.00 7.29 5.28
C MET A 20 4.47 7.19 5.67
N LYS A 21 5.20 8.31 5.75
CA LYS A 21 6.62 8.32 6.14
C LYS A 21 6.82 8.26 7.65
N SER A 22 6.04 9.01 8.41
CA SER A 22 6.24 9.18 9.87
C SER A 22 5.06 8.73 10.73
N GLY A 23 3.89 8.51 10.13
CA GLY A 23 2.66 8.18 10.84
C GLY A 23 2.45 6.68 11.03
N LYS A 24 1.57 6.34 11.97
CA LYS A 24 1.04 4.97 12.14
C LYS A 24 -0.16 4.79 11.21
N VAL A 25 -0.03 3.87 10.26
CA VAL A 25 -1.06 3.61 9.25
C VAL A 25 -1.39 2.12 9.23
N CYS A 26 -2.67 1.80 9.14
CA CYS A 26 -3.15 0.44 8.90
C CYS A 26 -3.73 0.37 7.49
N LEU A 27 -3.35 -0.66 6.74
CA LEU A 27 -3.85 -0.91 5.39
C LEU A 27 -4.69 -2.19 5.38
N GLY A 28 -5.78 -2.18 4.60
CA GLY A 28 -6.71 -3.29 4.46
C GLY A 28 -7.99 -3.15 5.29
N VAL A 29 -9.04 -3.85 4.88
CA VAL A 29 -10.38 -3.69 5.49
C VAL A 29 -10.51 -4.42 6.83
N LYS A 30 -9.98 -5.64 6.96
CA LYS A 30 -10.02 -6.39 8.24
C LYS A 30 -9.32 -5.63 9.38
N THR A 31 -8.14 -5.09 9.07
CA THR A 31 -7.33 -4.28 9.99
C THR A 31 -7.99 -2.93 10.25
N ALA A 32 -8.59 -2.28 9.25
CA ALA A 32 -9.35 -1.04 9.45
C ALA A 32 -10.55 -1.25 10.37
N VAL A 33 -11.33 -2.32 10.19
CA VAL A 33 -12.46 -2.65 11.08
C VAL A 33 -11.98 -2.95 12.51
N HIS A 34 -10.86 -3.65 12.68
CA HIS A 34 -10.26 -3.85 14.00
C HIS A 34 -9.84 -2.53 14.66
N SER A 35 -9.18 -1.64 13.91
CA SER A 35 -8.76 -0.32 14.39
C SER A 35 -9.96 0.61 14.69
N LEU A 36 -11.05 0.48 13.95
CA LEU A 36 -12.32 1.17 14.21
C LEU A 36 -12.99 0.65 15.49
N ARG A 37 -13.08 -0.68 15.65
CA ARG A 37 -13.65 -1.30 16.87
C ARG A 37 -12.86 -0.97 18.14
N THR A 38 -11.55 -0.81 18.02
CA THR A 38 -10.69 -0.44 19.16
C THR A 38 -10.61 1.07 19.39
N GLY A 39 -11.26 1.90 18.55
CA GLY A 39 -11.26 3.36 18.67
C GLY A 39 -9.91 4.03 18.40
N LYS A 40 -8.95 3.30 17.82
CA LYS A 40 -7.60 3.82 17.52
C LYS A 40 -7.56 4.58 16.18
N ALA A 41 -8.50 4.28 15.28
CA ALA A 41 -8.63 4.98 14.01
C ALA A 41 -9.19 6.39 14.24
N LYS A 42 -8.59 7.40 13.58
CA LYS A 42 -9.07 8.79 13.59
C LYS A 42 -9.58 9.25 12.22
N LEU A 43 -9.02 8.67 11.17
CA LEU A 43 -9.34 8.98 9.77
C LEU A 43 -9.34 7.68 8.97
N ILE A 44 -10.38 7.48 8.17
CA ILE A 44 -10.50 6.40 7.19
C ILE A 44 -10.46 7.01 5.79
N ILE A 45 -9.65 6.41 4.92
CA ILE A 45 -9.55 6.81 3.52
C ILE A 45 -10.11 5.66 2.68
N ILE A 46 -11.14 5.94 1.88
CA ILE A 46 -11.77 4.96 1.00
C ILE A 46 -11.41 5.29 -0.43
N SER A 47 -10.82 4.33 -1.13
CA SER A 47 -10.53 4.45 -2.56
C SER A 47 -11.78 4.24 -3.39
N ASN A 48 -11.84 4.89 -4.56
CA ASN A 48 -12.96 4.75 -5.49
C ASN A 48 -13.08 3.33 -6.11
N ASN A 49 -12.00 2.55 -6.10
CA ASN A 49 -11.98 1.17 -6.62
C ASN A 49 -12.53 0.11 -5.64
N CYS A 50 -12.93 0.50 -4.42
CA CYS A 50 -13.47 -0.44 -3.44
C CYS A 50 -14.88 -0.90 -3.83
N PRO A 51 -15.21 -2.21 -3.75
CA PRO A 51 -16.54 -2.70 -4.09
C PRO A 51 -17.60 -2.10 -3.16
N ALA A 52 -18.77 -1.76 -3.73
CA ALA A 52 -19.82 -1.00 -3.04
C ALA A 52 -20.22 -1.61 -1.69
N LEU A 53 -20.34 -2.93 -1.60
CA LEU A 53 -20.68 -3.63 -0.36
C LEU A 53 -19.68 -3.33 0.77
N ARG A 54 -18.39 -3.40 0.46
CA ARG A 54 -17.30 -3.20 1.44
C ARG A 54 -17.12 -1.72 1.78
N LYS A 55 -17.39 -0.84 0.82
CA LYS A 55 -17.43 0.61 1.04
C LYS A 55 -18.52 0.95 2.07
N SER A 56 -19.74 0.49 1.86
CA SER A 56 -20.87 0.72 2.78
C SER A 56 -20.61 0.12 4.17
N GLU A 57 -20.01 -1.07 4.24
CA GLU A 57 -19.64 -1.70 5.51
C GLU A 57 -18.65 -0.85 6.32
N VAL A 58 -17.57 -0.39 5.68
CA VAL A 58 -16.54 0.43 6.35
C VAL A 58 -17.07 1.82 6.72
N GLU A 59 -17.90 2.43 5.87
CA GLU A 59 -18.58 3.70 6.16
C GLU A 59 -19.50 3.58 7.38
N TYR A 60 -20.25 2.48 7.47
CA TYR A 60 -21.12 2.21 8.60
C TYR A 60 -20.33 2.12 9.92
N TYR A 61 -19.24 1.34 9.94
CA TYR A 61 -18.39 1.26 11.14
C TYR A 61 -17.68 2.58 11.47
N ALA A 62 -17.27 3.35 10.46
CA ALA A 62 -16.67 4.66 10.66
C ALA A 62 -17.66 5.65 11.27
N MET A 63 -18.94 5.60 10.85
CA MET A 63 -20.01 6.42 11.41
C MET A 63 -20.26 6.08 12.89
N LEU A 64 -20.36 4.78 13.23
CA LEU A 64 -20.49 4.34 14.63
C LEU A 64 -19.31 4.80 15.50
N ALA A 65 -18.09 4.71 14.97
CA ALA A 65 -16.87 5.12 15.66
C ALA A 65 -16.61 6.64 15.63
N LYS A 66 -17.52 7.44 15.04
CA LYS A 66 -17.36 8.89 14.82
C LYS A 66 -16.01 9.27 14.18
N CYS A 67 -15.52 8.43 13.27
CA CYS A 67 -14.26 8.63 12.56
C CYS A 67 -14.48 9.46 11.28
N GLY A 68 -13.52 10.32 10.94
CA GLY A 68 -13.57 11.05 9.67
C GLY A 68 -13.44 10.09 8.48
N VAL A 69 -14.29 10.25 7.47
CA VAL A 69 -14.23 9.47 6.22
C VAL A 69 -13.87 10.41 5.08
N HIS A 70 -12.83 10.04 4.33
CA HIS A 70 -12.41 10.79 3.14
C HIS A 70 -12.43 9.88 1.91
N HIS A 71 -13.29 10.20 0.94
CA HIS A 71 -13.29 9.54 -0.36
C HIS A 71 -12.13 10.04 -1.20
N TYR A 72 -11.21 9.14 -1.50
CA TYR A 72 -10.05 9.46 -2.30
C TYR A 72 -10.26 8.96 -3.73
N PRO A 73 -10.26 9.86 -4.73
CA PRO A 73 -10.53 9.50 -6.12
C PRO A 73 -9.36 8.78 -6.80
N GLY A 74 -8.16 8.76 -6.21
CA GLY A 74 -6.96 8.19 -6.82
C GLY A 74 -6.65 6.74 -6.42
N ASP A 75 -6.17 5.95 -7.37
CA ASP A 75 -5.70 4.56 -7.20
C ASP A 75 -4.27 4.45 -6.60
N VAL A 76 -3.60 5.58 -6.37
CA VAL A 76 -2.13 5.64 -6.48
C VAL A 76 -1.34 5.14 -5.26
N LEU A 77 -1.84 5.27 -4.03
CA LEU A 77 -1.00 4.95 -2.87
C LEU A 77 -0.81 3.44 -2.64
N LEU A 78 -1.88 2.66 -2.79
CA LEU A 78 -1.83 1.21 -2.61
C LEU A 78 -1.08 0.53 -3.76
N LEU A 79 -1.31 0.98 -5.00
CA LEU A 79 -0.65 0.46 -6.19
C LEU A 79 0.87 0.72 -6.17
N ARG A 80 1.31 1.89 -5.66
CA ARG A 80 2.74 2.22 -5.54
C ARG A 80 3.46 1.37 -4.51
N LEU A 81 2.86 1.13 -3.33
CA LEU A 81 3.45 0.27 -2.31
C LEU A 81 3.54 -1.20 -2.77
N GLN A 82 2.52 -1.68 -3.49
CA GLN A 82 2.51 -3.05 -4.01
C GLN A 82 3.54 -3.26 -5.13
N ARG A 83 3.75 -2.25 -6.00
CA ARG A 83 4.80 -2.26 -7.03
C ARG A 83 6.22 -2.28 -6.43
N VAL A 84 6.45 -1.54 -5.33
CA VAL A 84 7.76 -1.51 -4.65
C VAL A 84 8.08 -2.86 -4.00
N GLN A 85 7.10 -3.53 -3.38
CA GLN A 85 7.32 -4.86 -2.82
C GLN A 85 7.58 -5.93 -3.90
N GLN A 86 6.88 -5.88 -5.03
CA GLN A 86 7.15 -6.81 -6.15
C GLN A 86 8.53 -6.58 -6.79
N GLN A 87 9.00 -5.35 -6.93
CA GLN A 87 10.35 -5.08 -7.44
C GLN A 87 11.44 -5.60 -6.51
N GLN A 88 11.28 -5.49 -5.18
CA GLN A 88 12.26 -6.04 -4.24
C GLN A 88 12.33 -7.57 -4.29
N GLN A 89 11.18 -8.25 -4.44
CA GLN A 89 11.16 -9.71 -4.59
C GLN A 89 11.78 -10.18 -5.91
N GLN A 90 11.53 -9.47 -7.01
CA GLN A 90 12.15 -9.77 -8.31
C GLN A 90 13.68 -9.58 -8.28
N GLN A 91 14.17 -8.53 -7.62
CA GLN A 91 15.61 -8.32 -7.46
C GLN A 91 16.28 -9.41 -6.62
N GLN A 92 15.64 -9.88 -5.56
CA GLN A 92 16.15 -11.00 -4.75
C GLN A 92 16.19 -12.32 -5.54
N GLN A 93 15.18 -12.59 -6.36
CA GLN A 93 15.16 -13.79 -7.22
C GLN A 93 16.25 -13.72 -8.31
N GLN A 94 16.47 -12.55 -8.91
CA GLN A 94 17.55 -12.38 -9.90
C GLN A 94 18.94 -12.55 -9.27
N GLN A 95 19.15 -12.06 -8.05
CA GLN A 95 20.41 -12.26 -7.33
C GLN A 95 20.66 -13.73 -6.97
N GLN A 96 19.61 -14.46 -6.57
CA GLN A 96 19.71 -15.90 -6.30
C GLN A 96 20.02 -16.71 -7.58
N GLN A 97 19.40 -16.36 -8.71
CA GLN A 97 19.68 -17.01 -9.99
C GLN A 97 21.12 -16.73 -10.48
N GLN A 98 21.65 -15.52 -10.28
CA GLN A 98 23.04 -15.20 -10.62
C GLN A 98 24.06 -15.92 -9.73
N GLN A 99 23.73 -16.19 -8.46
CA GLN A 99 24.59 -16.97 -7.57
C GLN A 99 24.61 -18.45 -7.94
N GLN A 100 23.47 -19.02 -8.35
CA GLN A 100 23.41 -20.41 -8.82
C GLN A 100 24.19 -20.62 -10.12
N GLN A 101 24.14 -19.68 -11.07
CA GLN A 101 24.93 -19.76 -12.30
C GLN A 101 26.43 -19.65 -12.05
N ARG A 102 26.86 -18.84 -11.07
CA ARG A 102 28.29 -18.77 -10.67
C ARG A 102 28.80 -20.03 -9.96
N GLY A 103 27.91 -20.87 -9.39
CA GLY A 103 28.26 -22.15 -8.80
C GLY A 103 28.47 -23.29 -9.81
N PHE A 104 27.87 -23.19 -11.01
CA PHE A 104 28.06 -24.20 -12.06
C PHE A 104 29.33 -24.01 -12.88
N SER A 105 29.91 -22.80 -12.91
CA SER A 105 31.13 -22.49 -13.66
C SER A 105 32.41 -23.08 -13.05
N SER A 106 32.42 -23.39 -11.75
CA SER A 106 33.62 -23.89 -11.05
C SER A 106 33.72 -25.42 -10.97
N VAL A 107 32.62 -26.15 -11.19
CA VAL A 107 32.61 -27.63 -11.12
C VAL A 107 32.95 -28.29 -12.47
N GLY A 108 32.89 -27.54 -13.57
CA GLY A 108 33.13 -28.06 -14.94
C GLY A 108 34.56 -27.97 -15.48
N ALA A 109 35.51 -27.34 -14.78
CA ALA A 109 36.83 -27.01 -15.34
C ALA A 109 37.94 -28.05 -15.09
N ASN A 110 37.67 -29.17 -14.41
CA ASN A 110 38.73 -30.11 -13.98
C ASN A 110 38.55 -31.55 -14.52
N ARG A 111 38.13 -31.71 -15.77
CA ARG A 111 38.10 -33.01 -16.47
C ARG A 111 38.51 -32.92 -17.95
N ILE A 112 39.61 -32.22 -18.26
CA ILE A 112 40.30 -32.29 -19.56
C ILE A 112 41.83 -32.17 -19.37
N LYS A 113 42.40 -32.98 -18.48
CA LYS A 113 43.83 -33.29 -18.44
C LYS A 113 44.03 -34.70 -17.89
N GLN A 114 43.75 -35.71 -18.71
CA GLN A 114 44.46 -36.99 -18.77
C GLN A 114 44.38 -37.49 -20.21
#